data_AF-A0A5N6Z4Z5-F1
#
_entry.id   AF-A0A5N6Z4Z5-F1
#
_cell.length_a   1.000
_cell.length_b   1.000
_cell.length_c   1.000
_cell.angle_alpha   90.00
_cell.angle_beta   90.00
_cell.angle_gamma   90.00
#
_symmetry.space_group_name_H-M   'P 1'
#
loop_
_entity.id
_entity.type
_entity.pdbx_description
1 polymer ?
#
loop_
_entity_poly.entity_id
_entity_poly.type
_entity_poly.pdbx_seq_one_letter_code
_entity_poly.pdbx_strand_id
1 'polypeptide(L)'
;MEEKRSYLSSKAAKYALGIHRGTLFQVDDEGYLIDHVETKERTQAEQAGRHCARFWCCYIFWSIIFLAVFLPIFFTIIIPAIAQGVVNNSLLVLIETSIMQPRPDSIMLSMKAALKLPIEVPVRIDPMAVRLFDRKQDGNSTWAIGYLDGATISGNTTLGIDNQFTPLNVEQWKNYVHNVVFEKNALLSVHGKTKAFLGMIGNHVTIDRDIQQNTLDSFSGFSIADLQLLLPPRNDGTNLIANVTFPNPSVMTLEIGTTILDLKSGDLVIGNATIDNLVLKPGNHSTPVHGILDIRVLLKNLVTVLQTQAHSIKNGYLTLNTVGKSVVYDGVEVPYYTEVMKNLTISAQLPLGALITKTLRDLLHDDNGTNIFANLADHSDSESGGGLRDGPGGSCKGVSNLLTSRSVDELLMRPEKLLPLIDILEGLL
;
A
#
# COMPACT_ATOMS: atom_id res chain seq x y z
N MET A 1 70.42 -31.76 68.18
CA MET A 1 69.06 -31.21 68.29
C MET A 1 69.16 -29.81 67.72
N GLU A 2 68.78 -29.59 66.47
CA GLU A 2 68.73 -28.23 65.92
C GLU A 2 67.87 -28.16 64.65
N GLU A 3 67.24 -26.99 64.51
CA GLU A 3 65.90 -26.75 64.01
C GLU A 3 65.93 -26.40 62.52
N LYS A 4 65.23 -27.17 61.68
CA LYS A 4 65.19 -26.93 60.23
C LYS A 4 64.17 -25.83 59.89
N ARG A 5 64.63 -24.59 59.77
CA ARG A 5 63.79 -23.43 59.42
C ARG A 5 63.27 -23.49 57.96
N SER A 6 62.00 -23.16 57.80
CA SER A 6 61.13 -23.46 56.63
C SER A 6 61.23 -22.47 55.45
N TYR A 7 62.33 -21.75 55.26
CA TYR A 7 62.42 -20.71 54.21
C TYR A 7 63.10 -21.16 52.90
N LEU A 8 63.37 -22.47 52.72
CA LEU A 8 64.04 -23.00 51.51
C LEU A 8 63.11 -23.73 50.52
N SER A 9 61.79 -23.50 50.56
CA SER A 9 60.85 -24.16 49.65
C SER A 9 60.45 -23.33 48.42
N SER A 10 60.89 -22.07 48.29
CA SER A 10 60.49 -21.26 47.14
C SER A 10 61.41 -21.49 45.92
N LYS A 11 60.79 -21.65 44.75
CA LYS A 11 61.43 -21.87 43.44
C LYS A 11 62.42 -20.75 43.04
N ALA A 12 62.39 -19.62 43.73
CA ALA A 12 63.28 -18.46 43.51
C ALA A 12 64.69 -18.65 44.10
N ALA A 13 64.89 -19.60 45.02
CA ALA A 13 66.21 -19.85 45.61
C ALA A 13 67.20 -20.55 44.66
N LYS A 14 66.74 -21.05 43.49
CA LYS A 14 67.60 -21.73 42.50
C LYS A 14 68.50 -20.80 41.67
N TYR A 15 68.31 -19.49 41.75
CA TYR A 15 69.08 -18.49 40.98
C TYR A 15 69.73 -17.41 41.85
N ALA A 16 69.86 -17.66 43.16
CA ALA A 16 70.67 -16.80 44.02
C ALA A 16 72.16 -17.02 43.71
N LEU A 17 72.75 -16.08 42.95
CA LEU A 17 74.19 -15.97 42.79
C LEU A 17 74.83 -15.72 44.17
N GLY A 18 75.58 -16.70 44.69
CA GLY A 18 76.33 -16.54 45.93
C GLY A 18 76.56 -17.79 46.77
N ILE A 19 76.11 -18.98 46.36
CA ILE A 19 76.15 -20.20 47.18
C ILE A 19 77.54 -20.88 47.23
N HIS A 20 78.57 -20.28 46.63
CA HIS A 20 79.95 -20.80 46.64
C HIS A 20 80.98 -19.69 46.87
N ARG A 21 81.02 -19.13 48.08
CA ARG A 21 82.25 -18.50 48.57
C ARG A 21 82.59 -19.10 49.92
N GLY A 22 83.74 -19.78 49.95
CA GLY A 22 84.28 -20.42 51.14
C GLY A 22 84.61 -19.40 52.23
N THR A 23 84.65 -19.89 53.47
CA THR A 23 85.24 -19.21 54.61
C THR A 23 86.65 -18.77 54.28
N LEU A 24 87.04 -17.53 54.60
CA LEU A 24 88.34 -17.25 55.23
C LEU A 24 88.52 -15.77 55.64
N PHE A 25 89.07 -15.67 56.85
CA PHE A 25 89.87 -14.62 57.49
C PHE A 25 89.24 -13.29 57.94
N GLN A 26 89.25 -13.20 59.27
CA GLN A 26 89.21 -12.02 60.13
C GLN A 26 90.59 -11.34 60.09
N VAL A 27 90.63 -10.07 59.71
CA VAL A 27 91.74 -9.14 59.98
C VAL A 27 91.13 -7.79 60.32
N ASP A 28 91.69 -7.18 61.37
CA ASP A 28 91.17 -6.07 62.16
C ASP A 28 91.12 -4.71 61.47
N ASP A 29 90.25 -3.87 62.05
CA ASP A 29 90.14 -2.41 62.09
C ASP A 29 90.35 -1.61 60.79
N GLU A 30 89.28 -0.90 60.41
CA GLU A 30 89.23 0.56 60.16
C GLU A 30 87.82 0.88 59.63
N GLY A 31 87.20 1.91 60.21
CA GLY A 31 85.76 2.13 60.12
C GLY A 31 85.25 2.46 58.73
N TYR A 32 84.10 1.90 58.34
CA TYR A 32 83.23 2.50 57.34
C TYR A 32 81.75 2.29 57.70
N LEU A 33 81.08 3.44 57.77
CA LEU A 33 79.64 3.67 57.84
C LEU A 33 78.89 2.69 56.91
N ILE A 34 78.08 1.80 57.48
CA ILE A 34 77.10 1.03 56.71
C ILE A 34 75.98 2.02 56.37
N ASP A 35 76.11 2.63 55.19
CA ASP A 35 75.08 3.49 54.62
C ASP A 35 73.85 2.61 54.35
N HIS A 36 72.80 2.81 55.15
CA HIS A 36 71.50 2.22 54.91
C HIS A 36 70.98 2.77 53.58
N VAL A 37 71.19 2.03 52.50
CA VAL A 37 70.53 2.31 51.21
C VAL A 37 69.04 2.04 51.41
N GLU A 38 68.31 3.10 51.70
CA GLU A 38 66.87 3.18 51.57
C GLU A 38 66.53 2.81 50.11
N THR A 39 66.08 1.57 49.87
CA THR A 39 65.44 1.22 48.61
C THR A 39 64.12 1.96 48.54
N LYS A 40 64.15 3.18 48.02
CA LYS A 40 62.98 3.95 47.62
C LYS A 40 62.14 3.06 46.70
N GLU A 41 60.97 2.63 47.17
CA GLU A 41 60.00 1.93 46.32
C GLU A 41 59.64 2.86 45.15
N ARG A 42 60.05 2.44 43.95
CA ARG A 42 59.91 3.23 42.74
C ARG A 42 58.47 3.14 42.23
N THR A 43 57.89 4.29 41.93
CA THR A 43 56.52 4.41 41.45
C THR A 43 56.40 3.81 40.04
N GLN A 44 55.30 3.09 39.77
CA GLN A 44 55.05 2.38 38.49
C GLN A 44 55.22 3.26 37.23
N ALA A 45 55.01 4.56 37.36
CA ALA A 45 55.20 5.55 36.30
C ALA A 45 56.67 5.68 35.83
N GLU A 46 57.65 5.58 36.73
CA GLU A 46 59.09 5.67 36.37
C GLU A 46 59.59 4.40 35.67
N GLN A 47 58.99 3.24 35.96
CA GLN A 47 59.28 1.98 35.27
C GLN A 47 58.65 1.92 33.87
N ALA A 48 57.41 2.41 33.70
CA ALA A 48 56.74 2.48 32.40
C ALA A 48 57.49 3.41 31.43
N GLY A 49 57.98 4.56 31.91
CA GLY A 49 58.76 5.51 31.09
C GLY A 49 60.06 4.92 30.54
N ARG A 50 60.79 4.13 31.34
CA ARG A 50 62.01 3.44 30.89
C ARG A 50 61.72 2.27 29.96
N HIS A 51 60.60 1.58 30.12
CA HIS A 51 60.19 0.49 29.23
C HIS A 51 59.83 1.01 27.83
N CYS A 52 59.07 2.11 27.75
CA CYS A 52 58.77 2.79 26.48
C CYS A 52 60.02 3.33 25.78
N ALA A 53 60.99 3.89 26.53
CA ALA A 53 62.25 4.36 25.96
C ALA A 53 63.18 3.20 25.50
N ARG A 54 63.11 2.03 26.15
CA ARG A 54 63.98 0.88 25.85
C ARG A 54 63.50 0.02 24.68
N PHE A 55 62.18 -0.09 24.48
CA PHE A 55 61.58 -0.93 23.43
C PHE A 55 60.90 -0.13 22.32
N TRP A 56 61.16 1.17 22.22
CA TRP A 56 60.57 2.07 21.24
C TRP A 56 60.66 1.54 19.79
N CYS A 57 61.79 0.98 19.39
CA CYS A 57 61.97 0.38 18.06
C CYS A 57 61.04 -0.81 17.80
N CYS A 58 60.76 -1.65 18.81
CA CYS A 58 59.85 -2.78 18.68
C CYS A 58 58.39 -2.31 18.57
N TYR A 59 58.01 -1.26 19.31
CA TYR A 59 56.68 -0.66 19.19
C TYR A 59 56.47 0.01 17.83
N ILE A 60 57.48 0.70 17.29
CA ILE A 60 57.42 1.25 15.93
C ILE A 60 57.27 0.13 14.89
N PHE A 61 58.08 -0.92 14.98
CA PHE A 61 58.02 -2.04 14.03
C PHE A 61 56.65 -2.73 14.04
N TRP A 62 56.13 -3.07 15.23
CA TRP A 62 54.79 -3.66 15.36
C TRP A 62 53.68 -2.69 14.96
N SER A 63 53.82 -1.39 15.21
CA SER A 63 52.86 -0.38 14.78
C SER A 63 52.81 -0.27 13.25
N ILE A 64 53.95 -0.33 12.56
CA ILE A 64 54.01 -0.35 11.09
C ILE A 64 53.32 -1.61 10.55
N ILE A 65 53.62 -2.79 11.11
CA ILE A 65 52.96 -4.04 10.70
C ILE A 65 51.46 -3.97 10.95
N PHE A 66 51.05 -3.51 12.14
CA PHE A 66 49.66 -3.33 12.49
C PHE A 66 48.98 -2.40 11.51
N LEU A 67 49.55 -1.23 11.21
CA LEU A 67 48.96 -0.27 10.28
C LEU A 67 48.88 -0.83 8.86
N ALA A 68 49.93 -1.55 8.41
CA ALA A 68 49.97 -2.17 7.09
C ALA A 68 48.90 -3.25 6.90
N VAL A 69 48.52 -3.96 7.97
CA VAL A 69 47.43 -4.96 7.94
C VAL A 69 46.07 -4.32 8.21
N PHE A 70 46.00 -3.42 9.20
CA PHE A 70 44.77 -2.77 9.63
C PHE A 70 44.19 -1.87 8.54
N LEU A 71 45.02 -1.06 7.86
CA LEU A 71 44.52 -0.08 6.90
C LEU A 71 43.81 -0.75 5.71
N PRO A 72 44.37 -1.79 5.05
CA PRO A 72 43.63 -2.55 4.03
C PRO A 72 42.32 -3.14 4.58
N ILE A 73 42.33 -3.79 5.75
CA ILE A 73 41.13 -4.40 6.33
C ILE A 73 40.06 -3.33 6.63
N PHE A 74 40.47 -2.21 7.21
CA PHE A 74 39.59 -1.11 7.58
C PHE A 74 38.87 -0.53 6.35
N PHE A 75 39.63 -0.19 5.31
CA PHE A 75 39.05 0.42 4.10
C PHE A 75 38.30 -0.57 3.19
N THR A 76 38.71 -1.84 3.13
CA THR A 76 38.11 -2.82 2.20
C THR A 76 36.97 -3.64 2.79
N ILE A 77 36.93 -3.85 4.12
CA ILE A 77 35.94 -4.71 4.77
C ILE A 77 35.08 -3.89 5.74
N ILE A 78 35.72 -3.17 6.67
CA ILE A 78 35.00 -2.51 7.77
C ILE A 78 34.12 -1.37 7.24
N ILE A 79 34.66 -0.45 6.44
CA ILE A 79 33.90 0.69 5.93
C ILE A 79 32.73 0.22 5.02
N PRO A 80 32.91 -0.67 4.02
CA PRO A 80 31.78 -1.15 3.21
C PRO A 80 30.71 -1.85 4.04
N ALA A 81 31.10 -2.64 5.04
CA ALA A 81 30.15 -3.31 5.94
C ALA A 81 29.33 -2.31 6.77
N ILE A 82 29.96 -1.25 7.29
CA ILE A 82 29.26 -0.18 8.01
C ILE A 82 28.33 0.59 7.07
N ALA A 83 28.80 0.96 5.87
CA ALA A 83 27.99 1.67 4.88
C ALA A 83 26.74 0.87 4.49
N GLN A 84 26.90 -0.44 4.25
CA GLN A 84 25.78 -1.33 3.99
C GLN A 84 24.89 -1.49 5.24
N GLY A 85 25.47 -1.52 6.44
CA GLY A 85 24.73 -1.53 7.71
C GLY A 85 23.84 -0.30 7.90
N VAL A 86 24.29 0.89 7.50
CA VAL A 86 23.48 2.12 7.53
C VAL A 86 22.29 2.02 6.58
N VAL A 87 22.51 1.53 5.36
CA VAL A 87 21.42 1.28 4.39
C VAL A 87 20.46 0.20 4.90
N ASN A 88 20.98 -0.86 5.51
CA ASN A 88 20.18 -1.98 6.06
C ASN A 88 19.39 -1.62 7.32
N ASN A 89 19.74 -0.53 8.01
CA ASN A 89 19.00 -0.02 9.17
C ASN A 89 18.24 1.28 8.87
N SER A 90 18.28 1.79 7.63
CA SER A 90 17.52 2.99 7.25
C SER A 90 16.02 2.71 7.19
N LEU A 91 15.23 3.69 7.60
CA LEU A 91 13.78 3.66 7.45
C LEU A 91 13.39 4.27 6.10
N LEU A 92 12.77 3.46 5.24
CA LEU A 92 12.27 3.87 3.93
C LEU A 92 10.75 3.70 3.91
N VAL A 93 10.03 4.80 3.71
CA VAL A 93 8.56 4.82 3.70
C VAL A 93 8.07 5.49 2.43
N LEU A 94 7.13 4.85 1.73
CA LEU A 94 6.48 5.45 0.57
C LEU A 94 5.52 6.55 1.02
N ILE A 95 5.69 7.76 0.50
CA ILE A 95 4.87 8.93 0.86
C ILE A 95 3.80 9.19 -0.19
N GLU A 96 4.17 9.08 -1.45
CA GLU A 96 3.33 9.44 -2.59
C GLU A 96 3.73 8.58 -3.78
N THR A 97 2.74 8.14 -4.55
CA THR A 97 2.96 7.52 -5.85
C THR A 97 1.89 8.02 -6.79
N SER A 98 2.26 8.34 -8.03
CA SER A 98 1.33 8.74 -9.07
C SER A 98 1.62 7.90 -10.30
N ILE A 99 0.61 7.16 -10.74
CA ILE A 99 0.64 6.37 -11.97
C ILE A 99 -0.37 7.02 -12.89
N MET A 100 0.17 7.74 -13.87
CA MET A 100 -0.60 8.56 -14.81
C MET A 100 -0.37 8.03 -16.23
N GLN A 101 -1.22 8.45 -17.16
CA GLN A 101 -1.14 8.14 -18.57
C GLN A 101 -0.97 6.63 -18.86
N PRO A 102 -1.89 5.77 -18.38
CA PRO A 102 -1.77 4.34 -18.59
C PRO A 102 -1.85 3.98 -20.07
N ARG A 103 -0.77 3.42 -20.61
CA ARG A 103 -0.70 2.86 -21.97
C ARG A 103 -0.55 1.34 -21.88
N PRO A 104 -0.78 0.57 -22.96
CA PRO A 104 -0.70 -0.89 -22.92
C PRO A 104 0.64 -1.45 -22.40
N ASP A 105 1.74 -0.74 -22.63
CA ASP A 105 3.11 -1.18 -22.36
C ASP A 105 3.93 -0.19 -21.49
N SER A 106 3.32 0.91 -21.04
CA SER A 106 4.04 2.01 -20.39
C SER A 106 3.12 2.86 -19.52
N ILE A 107 3.72 3.57 -18.57
CA ILE A 107 3.06 4.53 -17.66
C ILE A 107 3.94 5.77 -17.47
N MET A 108 3.33 6.85 -16.98
CA MET A 108 4.02 7.98 -16.39
C MET A 108 4.08 7.78 -14.87
N LEU A 109 5.28 7.56 -14.33
CA LEU A 109 5.49 7.23 -12.92
C LEU A 109 6.11 8.41 -12.17
N SER A 110 5.44 8.85 -11.12
CA SER A 110 6.03 9.63 -10.03
C SER A 110 6.00 8.81 -8.76
N MET A 111 7.08 8.83 -7.99
CA MET A 111 7.16 8.09 -6.73
C MET A 111 8.05 8.85 -5.77
N LYS A 112 7.56 9.11 -4.56
CA LYS A 112 8.32 9.78 -3.49
C LYS A 112 8.33 8.92 -2.23
N ALA A 113 9.51 8.77 -1.65
CA ALA A 113 9.73 8.04 -0.42
C ALA A 113 10.52 8.90 0.59
N ALA A 114 10.14 8.82 1.86
CA ALA A 114 10.90 9.36 2.98
C ALA A 114 12.00 8.37 3.33
N LEU A 115 13.24 8.82 3.27
CA LEU A 115 14.40 8.08 3.73
C LEU A 115 14.97 8.76 4.98
N LYS A 116 14.98 8.02 6.09
CA LYS A 116 15.64 8.42 7.33
C LYS A 116 16.82 7.51 7.60
N LEU A 117 18.01 8.10 7.64
CA LEU A 117 19.23 7.40 8.02
C LEU A 117 19.38 7.35 9.54
N PRO A 118 19.99 6.30 10.11
CA PRO A 118 20.29 6.20 11.54
C PRO A 118 21.47 7.09 11.97
N ILE A 119 21.99 7.94 11.07
CA ILE A 119 23.10 8.85 11.30
C ILE A 119 22.68 10.28 10.98
N GLU A 120 23.23 11.24 11.71
CA GLU A 120 22.92 12.67 11.54
C GLU A 120 23.82 13.37 10.51
N VAL A 121 24.81 12.65 9.97
CA VAL A 121 25.76 13.21 9.00
C VAL A 121 25.19 13.14 7.59
N PRO A 122 25.28 14.21 6.78
CA PRO A 122 24.83 14.19 5.39
C PRO A 122 25.55 13.13 4.55
N VAL A 123 24.78 12.34 3.80
CA VAL A 123 25.28 11.32 2.86
C VAL A 123 24.86 11.69 1.44
N ARG A 124 25.83 11.84 0.54
CA ARG A 124 25.54 12.04 -0.89
C ARG A 124 25.44 10.70 -1.58
N ILE A 125 24.43 10.49 -2.41
CA ILE A 125 24.28 9.32 -3.28
C ILE A 125 24.46 9.74 -4.73
N ASP A 126 25.09 8.89 -5.53
CA ASP A 126 25.10 9.05 -6.99
C ASP A 126 23.75 8.60 -7.58
N PRO A 127 23.40 9.08 -8.79
CA PRO A 127 22.21 8.61 -9.50
C PRO A 127 22.22 7.09 -9.66
N MET A 128 21.03 6.48 -9.62
CA MET A 128 20.91 5.02 -9.72
C MET A 128 19.64 4.57 -10.43
N ALA A 129 19.72 3.39 -11.04
CA ALA A 129 18.55 2.66 -11.49
C ALA A 129 17.99 1.82 -10.33
N VAL A 130 16.70 1.99 -10.07
CA VAL A 130 15.92 1.27 -9.07
C VAL A 130 14.97 0.33 -9.78
N ARG A 131 15.21 -0.97 -9.65
CA ARG A 131 14.31 -2.02 -10.13
C ARG A 131 13.13 -2.12 -9.18
N LEU A 132 11.92 -2.05 -9.73
CA LEU A 132 10.67 -2.27 -9.01
C LEU A 132 10.16 -3.65 -9.39
N PHE A 133 9.96 -4.51 -8.40
CA PHE A 133 9.70 -5.93 -8.63
C PHE A 133 8.77 -6.53 -7.57
N ASP A 134 8.28 -7.73 -7.86
CA ASP A 134 7.52 -8.56 -6.91
C ASP A 134 8.39 -9.71 -6.40
N ARG A 135 8.87 -9.64 -5.15
CA ARG A 135 9.72 -10.68 -4.57
C ARG A 135 9.03 -12.03 -4.45
N LYS A 136 7.69 -12.09 -4.41
CA LYS A 136 6.95 -13.35 -4.27
C LYS A 136 6.98 -14.20 -5.55
N GLN A 137 7.34 -13.61 -6.69
CA GLN A 137 7.41 -14.31 -7.97
C GLN A 137 8.82 -14.85 -8.26
N ASP A 138 8.86 -16.08 -8.78
CA ASP A 138 10.08 -16.71 -9.24
C ASP A 138 10.61 -16.07 -10.53
N GLY A 139 11.95 -16.01 -10.68
CA GLY A 139 12.60 -15.48 -11.87
C GLY A 139 12.76 -13.95 -11.88
N ASN A 140 12.72 -13.34 -13.08
CA ASN A 140 12.82 -11.88 -13.21
C ASN A 140 11.44 -11.23 -13.05
N SER A 141 11.07 -10.95 -11.80
CA SER A 141 9.81 -10.30 -11.45
C SER A 141 9.84 -8.76 -11.51
N THR A 142 10.86 -8.19 -12.16
CA THR A 142 10.97 -6.75 -12.36
C THR A 142 9.88 -6.29 -13.32
N TRP A 143 8.99 -5.42 -12.84
CA TRP A 143 7.91 -4.85 -13.65
C TRP A 143 8.29 -3.47 -14.23
N ALA A 144 9.18 -2.72 -13.58
CA ALA A 144 9.68 -1.45 -14.10
C ALA A 144 11.07 -1.06 -13.54
N ILE A 145 11.67 -0.03 -14.13
CA ILE A 145 12.90 0.61 -13.65
C ILE A 145 12.66 2.11 -13.48
N GLY A 146 12.86 2.60 -12.26
CA GLY A 146 12.93 4.03 -11.93
C GLY A 146 14.38 4.53 -11.98
N TYR A 147 14.61 5.73 -12.50
CA TYR A 147 15.92 6.39 -12.49
C TYR A 147 15.92 7.50 -11.46
N LEU A 148 16.54 7.23 -10.32
CA LEU A 148 16.65 8.18 -9.23
C LEU A 148 17.89 9.05 -9.41
N ASP A 149 17.70 10.37 -9.35
CA ASP A 149 18.80 11.33 -9.41
C ASP A 149 19.68 11.28 -8.15
N GLY A 150 20.91 11.77 -8.31
CA GLY A 150 21.83 11.94 -7.19
C GLY A 150 21.29 12.96 -6.20
N ALA A 151 21.39 12.65 -4.91
CA ALA A 151 20.83 13.49 -3.85
C ALA A 151 21.74 13.52 -2.63
N THR A 152 21.56 14.50 -1.75
CA THR A 152 22.17 14.51 -0.41
C THR A 152 21.10 14.27 0.63
N ILE A 153 21.27 13.19 1.38
CA ILE A 153 20.36 12.74 2.43
C ILE A 153 20.88 13.28 3.75
N SER A 154 20.06 14.07 4.44
CA SER A 154 20.34 14.55 5.79
C SER A 154 19.07 14.47 6.62
N GLY A 155 19.14 13.79 7.77
CA GLY A 155 17.99 13.56 8.62
C GLY A 155 16.88 12.78 7.91
N ASN A 156 15.69 13.39 7.81
CA ASN A 156 14.56 12.88 7.05
C ASN A 156 14.53 13.58 5.68
N THR A 157 14.85 12.87 4.62
CA THR A 157 14.89 13.42 3.26
C THR A 157 13.90 12.68 2.36
N THR A 158 13.14 13.42 1.57
CA THR A 158 12.28 12.85 0.54
C THR A 158 13.10 12.66 -0.74
N LEU A 159 13.10 11.44 -1.25
CA LEU A 159 13.71 11.06 -2.52
C LEU A 159 12.64 10.53 -3.44
N GLY A 160 12.82 10.68 -4.75
CA GLY A 160 11.81 10.21 -5.68
C GLY A 160 12.13 10.46 -7.12
N ILE A 161 11.27 9.92 -7.96
CA ILE A 161 11.19 10.19 -9.40
C ILE A 161 9.92 10.98 -9.66
N ASP A 162 9.95 11.88 -10.64
CA ASP A 162 8.79 12.69 -11.00
C ASP A 162 8.58 12.69 -12.51
N ASN A 163 7.35 12.37 -12.92
CA ASN A 163 6.89 12.33 -14.30
C ASN A 163 7.85 11.57 -15.22
N GLN A 164 8.25 10.37 -14.79
CA GLN A 164 9.14 9.54 -15.56
C GLN A 164 8.35 8.60 -16.48
N PHE A 165 8.57 8.72 -17.79
CA PHE A 165 8.10 7.71 -18.74
C PHE A 165 8.76 6.36 -18.42
N THR A 166 7.92 5.36 -18.16
CA THR A 166 8.37 4.09 -17.60
C THR A 166 7.78 2.94 -18.41
N PRO A 167 8.60 2.27 -19.25
CA PRO A 167 8.24 1.03 -19.91
C PRO A 167 7.97 -0.08 -18.89
N LEU A 168 7.00 -0.94 -19.19
CA LEU A 168 6.55 -2.00 -18.29
C LEU A 168 6.88 -3.38 -18.84
N ASN A 169 7.24 -4.29 -17.95
CA ASN A 169 7.02 -5.71 -18.20
C ASN A 169 5.55 -6.02 -17.86
N VAL A 170 4.71 -6.09 -18.90
CA VAL A 170 3.25 -6.14 -18.77
C VAL A 170 2.75 -7.32 -17.95
N GLU A 171 3.38 -8.50 -18.06
CA GLU A 171 2.98 -9.68 -17.29
C GLU A 171 3.22 -9.47 -15.79
N GLN A 172 4.40 -8.98 -15.44
CA GLN A 172 4.77 -8.71 -14.06
C GLN A 172 4.00 -7.53 -13.47
N TRP A 173 3.77 -6.50 -14.28
CA TRP A 173 2.95 -5.35 -13.92
C TRP A 173 1.50 -5.75 -13.62
N LYS A 174 0.90 -6.63 -14.43
CA LYS A 174 -0.44 -7.14 -14.19
C LYS A 174 -0.58 -7.82 -12.82
N ASN A 175 0.41 -8.63 -12.44
CA ASN A 175 0.43 -9.26 -11.12
C ASN A 175 0.56 -8.22 -9.99
N TYR A 176 1.40 -7.20 -10.19
CA TYR A 176 1.49 -6.09 -9.24
C TYR A 176 0.16 -5.33 -9.10
N VAL A 177 -0.48 -4.97 -10.22
CA VAL A 177 -1.79 -4.30 -10.23
C VAL A 177 -2.85 -5.18 -9.56
N HIS A 178 -2.87 -6.48 -9.82
CA HIS A 178 -3.75 -7.43 -9.14
C HIS A 178 -3.56 -7.37 -7.61
N ASN A 179 -2.32 -7.45 -7.13
CA ASN A 179 -2.04 -7.39 -5.70
C ASN A 179 -2.45 -6.03 -5.09
N VAL A 180 -2.22 -4.92 -5.79
CA VAL A 180 -2.65 -3.59 -5.36
C VAL A 180 -4.17 -3.44 -5.32
N VAL A 181 -4.90 -4.09 -6.23
CA VAL A 181 -6.37 -4.03 -6.23
C VAL A 181 -6.97 -4.92 -5.14
N PHE A 182 -6.51 -6.16 -5.01
CA PHE A 182 -7.19 -7.17 -4.18
C PHE A 182 -6.63 -7.32 -2.77
N GLU A 183 -5.33 -7.10 -2.55
CA GLU A 183 -4.75 -7.20 -1.21
C GLU A 183 -4.99 -5.91 -0.42
N LYS A 184 -5.08 -6.04 0.91
CA LYS A 184 -5.13 -4.90 1.84
C LYS A 184 -3.78 -4.22 2.02
N ASN A 185 -2.71 -5.03 2.04
CA ASN A 185 -1.34 -4.59 2.27
C ASN A 185 -0.38 -5.28 1.28
N ALA A 186 -0.34 -4.82 0.03
CA ALA A 186 0.63 -5.35 -0.93
C ALA A 186 2.06 -4.86 -0.62
N LEU A 187 3.07 -5.65 -1.01
CA LEU A 187 4.47 -5.27 -0.89
C LEU A 187 4.98 -4.62 -2.17
N LEU A 188 5.74 -3.53 -2.04
CA LEU A 188 6.55 -2.96 -3.12
C LEU A 188 8.02 -3.30 -2.87
N SER A 189 8.60 -4.17 -3.68
CA SER A 189 10.02 -4.54 -3.56
C SER A 189 10.87 -3.66 -4.48
N VAL A 190 11.94 -3.09 -3.93
CA VAL A 190 12.85 -2.19 -4.63
C VAL A 190 14.29 -2.67 -4.52
N HIS A 191 15.02 -2.64 -5.64
CA HIS A 191 16.43 -3.00 -5.67
C HIS A 191 17.23 -1.99 -6.49
N GLY A 192 18.26 -1.41 -5.90
CA GLY A 192 19.15 -0.45 -6.56
C GLY A 192 20.58 -0.59 -6.07
N LYS A 193 21.54 -0.21 -6.92
CA LYS A 193 22.96 -0.12 -6.55
C LYS A 193 23.43 1.31 -6.80
N THR A 194 24.08 1.90 -5.82
CA THR A 194 24.64 3.25 -5.93
C THR A 194 25.98 3.35 -5.21
N LYS A 195 26.66 4.46 -5.43
CA LYS A 195 27.80 4.88 -4.64
C LYS A 195 27.34 5.96 -3.65
N ALA A 196 27.52 5.69 -2.36
CA ALA A 196 27.23 6.61 -1.28
C ALA A 196 28.52 7.23 -0.74
N PHE A 197 28.48 8.52 -0.43
CA PHE A 197 29.63 9.31 0.02
C PHE A 197 29.33 9.95 1.37
N LEU A 198 30.21 9.69 2.33
CA LEU A 198 30.28 10.41 3.60
C LEU A 198 31.48 11.35 3.54
N GLY A 199 31.23 12.64 3.28
CA GLY A 199 32.30 13.57 2.91
C GLY A 199 33.02 13.12 1.63
N MET A 200 34.32 12.86 1.70
CA MET A 200 35.13 12.37 0.57
C MET A 200 35.19 10.84 0.47
N ILE A 201 34.72 10.11 1.49
CA ILE A 201 34.81 8.64 1.53
C ILE A 201 33.60 8.06 0.80
N GLY A 202 33.83 7.45 -0.37
CA GLY A 202 32.79 6.83 -1.19
C GLY A 202 32.80 5.30 -1.13
N ASN A 203 31.63 4.68 -0.99
CA ASN A 203 31.46 3.23 -0.98
C ASN A 203 30.27 2.80 -1.84
N HIS A 204 30.34 1.60 -2.40
CA HIS A 204 29.21 1.00 -3.09
C HIS A 204 28.24 0.41 -2.06
N VAL A 205 26.97 0.73 -2.22
CA VAL A 205 25.89 0.22 -1.38
C VAL A 205 24.78 -0.33 -2.25
N THR A 206 24.12 -1.38 -1.76
CA THR A 206 22.96 -1.99 -2.41
C THR A 206 21.72 -1.72 -1.56
N ILE A 207 20.70 -1.13 -2.18
CA ILE A 207 19.37 -1.01 -1.62
C ILE A 207 18.60 -2.25 -2.06
N ASP A 208 18.11 -3.04 -1.12
CA ASP A 208 17.23 -4.18 -1.38
C ASP A 208 16.18 -4.23 -0.27
N ARG A 209 14.97 -3.72 -0.58
CA ARG A 209 13.95 -3.41 0.43
C ARG A 209 12.56 -3.80 -0.03
N ASP A 210 11.77 -4.26 0.93
CA ASP A 210 10.34 -4.50 0.76
C ASP A 210 9.59 -3.43 1.56
N ILE A 211 8.83 -2.60 0.85
CA ILE A 211 8.06 -1.49 1.41
C ILE A 211 6.62 -1.97 1.60
N GLN A 212 6.16 -1.97 2.85
CA GLN A 212 4.76 -2.23 3.16
C GLN A 212 3.93 -0.99 2.88
N GLN A 213 2.79 -1.18 2.21
CA GLN A 213 1.88 -0.10 1.83
C GLN A 213 0.44 -0.58 1.97
N ASN A 214 -0.45 0.33 2.39
CA ASN A 214 -1.89 0.10 2.25
C ASN A 214 -2.25 0.15 0.76
N THR A 215 -3.15 -0.72 0.34
CA THR A 215 -3.62 -0.85 -1.05
C THR A 215 -5.14 -0.83 -1.12
N LEU A 216 -5.74 -1.07 -2.28
CA LEU A 216 -7.16 -0.75 -2.52
C LEU A 216 -8.14 -1.67 -1.78
N ASP A 217 -7.69 -2.82 -1.26
CA ASP A 217 -8.51 -3.75 -0.45
C ASP A 217 -9.84 -4.11 -1.12
N SER A 218 -9.81 -4.42 -2.42
CA SER A 218 -10.99 -4.70 -3.25
C SER A 218 -12.07 -3.60 -3.19
N PHE A 219 -11.65 -2.35 -2.96
CA PHE A 219 -12.52 -1.19 -2.74
C PHE A 219 -13.50 -1.38 -1.55
N SER A 220 -13.03 -2.02 -0.48
CA SER A 220 -13.78 -2.16 0.76
C SER A 220 -14.29 -0.80 1.26
N GLY A 221 -15.62 -0.69 1.43
CA GLY A 221 -16.29 0.58 1.72
C GLY A 221 -16.84 1.32 0.50
N PHE A 222 -16.83 0.68 -0.68
CA PHE A 222 -17.55 1.16 -1.85
C PHE A 222 -18.99 1.53 -1.52
N SER A 223 -19.46 2.66 -2.05
CA SER A 223 -20.82 3.12 -1.83
C SER A 223 -21.37 3.85 -3.04
N ILE A 224 -22.69 3.72 -3.21
CA ILE A 224 -23.46 4.40 -4.25
C ILE A 224 -24.40 5.38 -3.55
N ALA A 225 -24.38 6.63 -4.00
CA ALA A 225 -25.26 7.70 -3.58
C ALA A 225 -26.00 8.26 -4.80
N ASP A 226 -27.10 8.98 -4.54
CA ASP A 226 -27.83 9.74 -5.55
C ASP A 226 -28.24 8.97 -6.82
N LEU A 227 -28.52 7.67 -6.66
CA LEU A 227 -29.01 6.85 -7.75
C LEU A 227 -30.36 7.40 -8.26
N GLN A 228 -30.41 7.64 -9.56
CA GLN A 228 -31.56 8.18 -10.28
C GLN A 228 -31.79 7.38 -11.56
N LEU A 229 -33.05 6.97 -11.77
CA LEU A 229 -33.50 6.34 -13.00
C LEU A 229 -34.24 7.40 -13.83
N LEU A 230 -33.76 7.66 -15.04
CA LEU A 230 -34.36 8.63 -15.97
C LEU A 230 -35.33 7.92 -16.91
N LEU A 231 -36.58 8.41 -16.94
CA LEU A 231 -37.64 7.96 -17.84
C LEU A 231 -38.34 9.20 -18.37
N PRO A 232 -38.21 9.55 -19.67
CA PRO A 232 -37.52 8.81 -20.73
C PRO A 232 -35.98 8.85 -20.61
N PRO A 233 -35.25 7.92 -21.29
CA PRO A 233 -33.79 7.97 -21.37
C PRO A 233 -33.30 9.25 -22.07
N ARG A 234 -32.07 9.67 -21.78
CA ARG A 234 -31.40 10.76 -22.50
C ARG A 234 -31.09 10.35 -23.94
N ASN A 235 -30.81 11.33 -24.80
CA ASN A 235 -30.49 11.13 -26.23
C ASN A 235 -29.34 10.14 -26.51
N ASP A 236 -28.42 9.94 -25.56
CA ASP A 236 -27.31 9.00 -25.62
C ASP A 236 -27.68 7.57 -25.15
N GLY A 237 -28.93 7.36 -24.73
CA GLY A 237 -29.44 6.11 -24.17
C GLY A 237 -29.23 5.98 -22.66
N THR A 238 -28.56 6.94 -22.01
CA THR A 238 -28.35 6.92 -20.57
C THR A 238 -29.70 7.03 -19.84
N ASN A 239 -29.97 6.07 -18.96
CA ASN A 239 -31.16 6.09 -18.11
C ASN A 239 -30.85 5.86 -16.63
N LEU A 240 -29.58 5.65 -16.26
CA LEU A 240 -29.13 5.49 -14.89
C LEU A 240 -28.03 6.50 -14.59
N ILE A 241 -28.18 7.27 -13.52
CA ILE A 241 -27.16 8.20 -13.02
C ILE A 241 -26.94 7.91 -11.54
N ALA A 242 -25.68 7.94 -11.11
CA ALA A 242 -25.33 7.76 -9.70
C ALA A 242 -24.03 8.48 -9.35
N ASN A 243 -23.83 8.74 -8.07
CA ASN A 243 -22.54 9.14 -7.52
C ASN A 243 -21.91 7.95 -6.81
N VAL A 244 -20.70 7.57 -7.20
CA VAL A 244 -20.03 6.38 -6.69
C VAL A 244 -18.76 6.79 -5.97
N THR A 245 -18.58 6.28 -4.75
CA THR A 245 -17.38 6.54 -3.96
C THR A 245 -16.49 5.30 -3.97
N PHE A 246 -15.26 5.48 -4.47
CA PHE A 246 -14.20 4.47 -4.42
C PHE A 246 -13.21 4.85 -3.31
N PRO A 247 -13.18 4.11 -2.19
CA PRO A 247 -12.16 4.31 -1.18
C PRO A 247 -10.77 3.97 -1.71
N ASN A 248 -9.81 4.84 -1.44
CA ASN A 248 -8.41 4.59 -1.73
C ASN A 248 -7.57 4.86 -0.46
N PRO A 249 -7.37 3.86 0.40
CA PRO A 249 -6.58 4.02 1.63
C PRO A 249 -5.06 4.06 1.37
N SER A 250 -4.63 3.93 0.12
CA SER A 250 -3.23 3.99 -0.29
C SER A 250 -2.72 5.43 -0.43
N VAL A 251 -1.41 5.58 -0.59
CA VAL A 251 -0.76 6.84 -0.97
C VAL A 251 -0.66 7.04 -2.49
N MET A 252 -1.33 6.18 -3.27
CA MET A 252 -1.25 6.18 -4.73
C MET A 252 -2.35 7.04 -5.34
N THR A 253 -1.98 7.85 -6.33
CA THR A 253 -2.90 8.43 -7.30
C THR A 253 -2.84 7.59 -8.58
N LEU A 254 -3.96 7.02 -8.99
CA LEU A 254 -4.04 6.12 -10.14
C LEU A 254 -5.00 6.71 -11.18
N GLU A 255 -4.47 7.05 -12.35
CA GLU A 255 -5.30 7.32 -13.52
C GLU A 255 -5.65 5.99 -14.19
N ILE A 256 -6.94 5.65 -14.20
CA ILE A 256 -7.43 4.39 -14.78
C ILE A 256 -7.95 4.64 -16.20
N GLY A 257 -8.68 5.75 -16.40
CA GLY A 257 -9.34 6.08 -17.66
C GLY A 257 -10.83 5.76 -17.66
N THR A 258 -11.42 5.69 -18.84
CA THR A 258 -12.85 5.39 -19.00
C THR A 258 -13.11 3.93 -18.69
N THR A 259 -13.86 3.69 -17.63
CA THR A 259 -14.11 2.34 -17.08
C THR A 259 -15.55 1.94 -17.36
N ILE A 260 -15.72 0.78 -17.99
CA ILE A 260 -17.04 0.19 -18.27
C ILE A 260 -17.23 -1.02 -17.37
N LEU A 261 -18.36 -1.07 -16.68
CA LEU A 261 -18.77 -2.10 -15.75
C LEU A 261 -20.10 -2.71 -16.22
N ASP A 262 -20.24 -4.02 -16.12
CA ASP A 262 -21.53 -4.69 -16.32
C ASP A 262 -22.30 -4.70 -14.98
N LEU A 263 -23.56 -4.29 -15.02
CA LEU A 263 -24.47 -4.32 -13.87
C LEU A 263 -25.17 -5.67 -13.83
N LYS A 264 -25.06 -6.39 -12.71
CA LYS A 264 -25.63 -7.72 -12.52
C LYS A 264 -26.55 -7.79 -11.30
N SER A 265 -27.65 -8.50 -11.45
CA SER A 265 -28.47 -8.98 -10.32
C SER A 265 -28.37 -10.50 -10.26
N GLY A 266 -27.62 -11.01 -9.26
CA GLY A 266 -27.18 -12.40 -9.29
C GLY A 266 -26.27 -12.64 -10.50
N ASP A 267 -26.61 -13.61 -11.33
CA ASP A 267 -25.87 -13.93 -12.55
C ASP A 267 -26.36 -13.19 -13.80
N LEU A 268 -27.54 -12.57 -13.75
CA LEU A 268 -28.14 -11.88 -14.87
C LEU A 268 -27.54 -10.48 -15.04
N VAL A 269 -27.03 -10.19 -16.24
CA VAL A 269 -26.64 -8.84 -16.64
C VAL A 269 -27.90 -8.04 -16.96
N ILE A 270 -28.10 -6.95 -16.23
CA ILE A 270 -29.28 -6.08 -16.30
C ILE A 270 -28.95 -4.70 -16.89
N GLY A 271 -27.69 -4.45 -17.24
CA GLY A 271 -27.26 -3.17 -17.78
C GLY A 271 -25.75 -2.99 -17.77
N ASN A 272 -25.32 -1.76 -18.02
CA ASN A 272 -23.94 -1.31 -17.91
C ASN A 272 -23.84 0.02 -17.17
N ALA A 273 -22.65 0.31 -16.66
CA ALA A 273 -22.29 1.59 -16.07
C ALA A 273 -20.91 2.01 -16.58
N THR A 274 -20.78 3.29 -16.86
CA THR A 274 -19.59 3.92 -17.41
C THR A 274 -19.14 5.04 -16.49
N ILE A 275 -17.84 5.05 -16.21
CA ILE A 275 -17.17 6.07 -15.42
C ILE A 275 -16.15 6.74 -16.33
N ASP A 276 -16.37 8.00 -16.66
CA ASP A 276 -15.49 8.74 -17.55
C ASP A 276 -14.22 9.16 -16.81
N ASN A 277 -13.06 8.88 -17.42
CA ASN A 277 -11.75 9.38 -16.97
C ASN A 277 -11.51 9.19 -15.45
N LEU A 278 -11.73 7.98 -14.95
CA LEU A 278 -11.58 7.67 -13.54
C LEU A 278 -10.14 7.91 -13.07
N VAL A 279 -10.00 8.75 -12.04
CA VAL A 279 -8.74 8.98 -11.32
C VAL A 279 -8.97 8.72 -9.84
N LEU A 280 -8.32 7.69 -9.30
CA LEU A 280 -8.36 7.38 -7.88
C LEU A 280 -7.29 8.18 -7.14
N LYS A 281 -7.71 9.06 -6.24
CA LYS A 281 -6.81 9.84 -5.37
C LYS A 281 -6.87 9.31 -3.94
N PRO A 282 -5.79 9.41 -3.14
CA PRO A 282 -5.77 8.99 -1.74
C PRO A 282 -6.96 9.55 -0.93
N GLY A 283 -7.69 8.69 -0.25
CA GLY A 283 -8.91 9.01 0.50
C GLY A 283 -10.19 8.55 -0.19
N ASN A 284 -11.33 9.10 0.25
CA ASN A 284 -12.65 8.75 -0.27
C ASN A 284 -13.15 9.87 -1.19
N HIS A 285 -13.25 9.57 -2.48
CA HIS A 285 -13.71 10.53 -3.49
C HIS A 285 -14.93 10.00 -4.23
N SER A 286 -15.95 10.84 -4.36
CA SER A 286 -17.16 10.53 -5.12
C SER A 286 -17.01 10.96 -6.57
N THR A 287 -17.37 10.09 -7.50
CA THR A 287 -17.28 10.30 -8.95
C THR A 287 -18.65 10.03 -9.58
N PRO A 288 -19.14 10.90 -10.49
CA PRO A 288 -20.38 10.64 -11.20
C PRO A 288 -20.21 9.44 -12.14
N VAL A 289 -21.27 8.63 -12.20
CA VAL A 289 -21.38 7.44 -13.04
C VAL A 289 -22.68 7.54 -13.82
N HIS A 290 -22.62 7.19 -15.09
CA HIS A 290 -23.79 7.12 -15.95
C HIS A 290 -23.89 5.71 -16.54
N GLY A 291 -25.10 5.25 -16.84
CA GLY A 291 -25.29 3.89 -17.29
C GLY A 291 -26.61 3.66 -18.00
N ILE A 292 -26.71 2.45 -18.55
CA ILE A 292 -27.90 1.96 -19.23
C ILE A 292 -28.39 0.73 -18.50
N LEU A 293 -29.56 0.86 -17.87
CA LEU A 293 -30.31 -0.21 -17.26
C LEU A 293 -31.35 -0.75 -18.25
N ASP A 294 -31.28 -2.03 -18.57
CA ASP A 294 -32.24 -2.68 -19.45
C ASP A 294 -33.48 -3.11 -18.64
N ILE A 295 -34.45 -2.21 -18.61
CA ILE A 295 -35.69 -2.39 -17.86
C ILE A 295 -36.52 -3.55 -18.44
N ARG A 296 -36.47 -3.80 -19.75
CA ARG A 296 -37.16 -4.93 -20.39
C ARG A 296 -36.57 -6.26 -19.95
N VAL A 297 -35.25 -6.37 -19.92
CA VAL A 297 -34.56 -7.59 -19.42
C VAL A 297 -34.88 -7.81 -17.95
N LEU A 298 -34.90 -6.74 -17.14
CA LEU A 298 -35.32 -6.82 -15.74
C LEU A 298 -36.76 -7.33 -15.59
N LEU A 299 -37.72 -6.79 -16.34
CA LEU A 299 -39.13 -7.18 -16.26
C LEU A 299 -39.36 -8.62 -16.72
N LYS A 300 -38.73 -9.04 -17.82
CA LYS A 300 -38.83 -10.41 -18.34
C LYS A 300 -38.26 -11.46 -17.36
N ASN A 301 -37.24 -11.07 -16.58
CA ASN A 301 -36.59 -11.94 -15.61
C ASN A 301 -36.97 -11.59 -14.16
N LEU A 302 -38.07 -10.86 -13.95
CA LEU A 302 -38.45 -10.32 -12.65
C LEU A 302 -38.62 -11.43 -11.61
N VAL A 303 -39.20 -12.57 -11.99
CA VAL A 303 -39.35 -13.74 -11.09
C VAL A 303 -37.97 -14.22 -10.61
N THR A 304 -37.01 -14.40 -11.52
CA THR A 304 -35.65 -14.87 -11.20
C THR A 304 -34.89 -13.83 -10.36
N VAL A 305 -35.03 -12.54 -10.67
CA VAL A 305 -34.44 -11.45 -9.88
C VAL A 305 -35.04 -11.41 -8.47
N LEU A 306 -36.36 -11.50 -8.34
CA LEU A 306 -37.04 -11.53 -7.04
C LEU A 306 -36.65 -12.76 -6.22
N GLN A 307 -36.49 -13.93 -6.84
CA GLN A 307 -36.05 -15.16 -6.16
C GLN A 307 -34.59 -15.06 -5.68
N THR A 308 -33.69 -14.60 -6.54
CA THR A 308 -32.25 -14.47 -6.22
C THR A 308 -31.98 -13.34 -5.22
N GLN A 309 -32.81 -12.30 -5.20
CA GLN A 309 -32.70 -11.16 -4.30
C GLN A 309 -33.68 -11.18 -3.14
N ALA A 310 -34.45 -12.27 -2.95
CA ALA A 310 -35.54 -12.34 -1.98
C ALA A 310 -35.10 -11.92 -0.57
N HIS A 311 -33.91 -12.36 -0.13
CA HIS A 311 -33.35 -12.00 1.16
C HIS A 311 -33.02 -10.50 1.25
N SER A 312 -32.34 -9.95 0.24
CA SER A 312 -32.02 -8.52 0.16
C SER A 312 -33.29 -7.67 0.23
N ILE A 313 -34.28 -8.02 -0.60
CA ILE A 313 -35.55 -7.29 -0.73
C ILE A 313 -36.33 -7.33 0.58
N LYS A 314 -36.38 -8.47 1.27
CA LYS A 314 -37.01 -8.60 2.60
C LYS A 314 -36.41 -7.65 3.63
N ASN A 315 -35.11 -7.37 3.51
CA ASN A 315 -34.40 -6.45 4.38
C ASN A 315 -34.45 -4.99 3.87
N GLY A 316 -35.21 -4.71 2.80
CA GLY A 316 -35.46 -3.37 2.27
C GLY A 316 -34.41 -2.85 1.28
N TYR A 317 -33.51 -3.70 0.79
CA TYR A 317 -32.47 -3.31 -0.17
C TYR A 317 -32.39 -4.24 -1.39
N LEU A 318 -31.82 -3.76 -2.48
CA LEU A 318 -31.45 -4.54 -3.66
C LEU A 318 -29.94 -4.67 -3.71
N THR A 319 -29.42 -5.89 -3.84
CA THR A 319 -27.97 -6.08 -4.01
C THR A 319 -27.63 -6.11 -5.48
N LEU A 320 -26.93 -5.09 -5.95
CA LEU A 320 -26.37 -5.05 -7.30
C LEU A 320 -24.89 -5.40 -7.26
N ASN A 321 -24.49 -6.32 -8.13
CA ASN A 321 -23.11 -6.66 -8.35
C ASN A 321 -22.63 -5.97 -9.62
N THR A 322 -21.46 -5.37 -9.59
CA THR A 322 -20.84 -4.77 -10.77
C THR A 322 -19.53 -5.50 -11.06
N VAL A 323 -19.34 -5.90 -12.31
CA VAL A 323 -18.13 -6.60 -12.78
C VAL A 323 -17.45 -5.75 -13.82
N GLY A 324 -16.13 -5.60 -13.74
CA GLY A 324 -15.38 -4.85 -14.75
C GLY A 324 -15.45 -5.48 -16.13
N LYS A 325 -15.67 -4.66 -17.16
CA LYS A 325 -15.73 -5.11 -18.55
C LYS A 325 -14.49 -4.70 -19.33
N SER A 326 -14.16 -3.41 -19.29
CA SER A 326 -13.04 -2.84 -20.02
C SER A 326 -12.60 -1.51 -19.44
N VAL A 327 -11.32 -1.19 -19.63
CA VAL A 327 -10.73 0.10 -19.30
C VAL A 327 -10.06 0.67 -20.54
N VAL A 328 -10.43 1.89 -20.91
CA VAL A 328 -9.93 2.59 -22.11
C VAL A 328 -9.31 3.91 -21.70
N TYR A 329 -8.09 4.16 -22.16
CA TYR A 329 -7.38 5.42 -21.97
C TYR A 329 -6.98 5.98 -23.33
N ASP A 330 -7.33 7.24 -23.60
CA ASP A 330 -7.01 7.93 -24.86
C ASP A 330 -7.38 7.12 -26.13
N GLY A 331 -8.55 6.46 -26.09
CA GLY A 331 -9.06 5.64 -27.18
C GLY A 331 -8.41 4.25 -27.33
N VAL A 332 -7.48 3.88 -26.47
CA VAL A 332 -6.79 2.57 -26.48
C VAL A 332 -7.13 1.79 -25.22
N GLU A 333 -7.42 0.50 -25.37
CA GLU A 333 -7.67 -0.39 -24.23
C GLU A 333 -6.38 -0.56 -23.39
N VAL A 334 -6.51 -0.53 -22.06
CA VAL A 334 -5.42 -0.76 -21.11
C VAL A 334 -5.51 -2.19 -20.56
N PRO A 335 -4.75 -3.16 -21.09
CA PRO A 335 -5.04 -4.58 -20.87
C PRO A 335 -4.88 -5.02 -19.40
N TYR A 336 -3.84 -4.51 -18.71
CA TYR A 336 -3.59 -4.86 -17.31
C TYR A 336 -4.68 -4.33 -16.35
N TYR A 337 -5.32 -3.20 -16.66
CA TYR A 337 -6.47 -2.75 -15.89
C TYR A 337 -7.73 -3.52 -16.27
N THR A 338 -8.00 -3.72 -17.57
CA THR A 338 -9.16 -4.50 -18.01
C THR A 338 -9.18 -5.89 -17.37
N GLU A 339 -8.07 -6.61 -17.40
CA GLU A 339 -8.03 -7.99 -16.91
C GLU A 339 -8.18 -8.11 -15.40
N VAL A 340 -7.57 -7.20 -14.64
CA VAL A 340 -7.72 -7.15 -13.18
C VAL A 340 -9.15 -6.76 -12.79
N MET A 341 -9.73 -5.77 -13.49
CA MET A 341 -11.10 -5.32 -13.23
C MET A 341 -12.16 -6.36 -13.59
N LYS A 342 -11.91 -7.24 -14.57
CA LYS A 342 -12.79 -8.38 -14.90
C LYS A 342 -12.96 -9.36 -13.75
N ASN A 343 -11.94 -9.49 -12.91
CA ASN A 343 -11.98 -10.35 -11.72
C ASN A 343 -12.55 -9.62 -10.50
N LEU A 344 -12.72 -8.30 -10.58
CA LEU A 344 -13.23 -7.50 -9.49
C LEU A 344 -14.76 -7.46 -9.53
N THR A 345 -15.39 -8.07 -8.53
CA THR A 345 -16.83 -7.96 -8.29
C THR A 345 -17.06 -7.03 -7.11
N ILE A 346 -17.72 -5.91 -7.36
CA ILE A 346 -18.13 -4.96 -6.33
C ILE A 346 -19.62 -5.13 -6.09
N SER A 347 -20.03 -5.30 -4.84
CA SER A 347 -21.45 -5.40 -4.47
C SER A 347 -21.90 -4.14 -3.75
N ALA A 348 -23.05 -3.59 -4.14
CA ALA A 348 -23.69 -2.48 -3.45
C ALA A 348 -25.12 -2.80 -3.06
N GLN A 349 -25.50 -2.38 -1.86
CA GLN A 349 -26.87 -2.45 -1.37
C GLN A 349 -27.58 -1.13 -1.66
N LEU A 350 -28.65 -1.20 -2.45
CA LEU A 350 -29.47 -0.06 -2.81
C LEU A 350 -30.75 -0.06 -1.98
N PRO A 351 -31.02 0.98 -1.17
CA PRO A 351 -32.28 1.08 -0.44
C PRO A 351 -33.45 1.22 -1.41
N LEU A 352 -34.38 0.26 -1.42
CA LEU A 352 -35.51 0.24 -2.35
C LEU A 352 -36.45 1.43 -2.14
N GLY A 353 -36.64 1.85 -0.89
CA GLY A 353 -37.49 3.00 -0.56
C GLY A 353 -37.00 4.32 -1.18
N ALA A 354 -35.68 4.51 -1.25
CA ALA A 354 -35.08 5.70 -1.86
C ALA A 354 -35.23 5.70 -3.38
N LEU A 355 -35.04 4.54 -4.02
CA LEU A 355 -35.25 4.35 -5.46
C LEU A 355 -36.69 4.70 -5.87
N ILE A 356 -37.66 4.07 -5.22
CA ILE A 356 -39.08 4.22 -5.57
C ILE A 356 -39.54 5.66 -5.35
N THR A 357 -39.17 6.26 -4.21
CA THR A 357 -39.59 7.63 -3.88
C THR A 357 -38.99 8.66 -4.84
N LYS A 358 -37.71 8.49 -5.24
CA LYS A 358 -37.06 9.40 -6.20
C LYS A 358 -37.62 9.22 -7.61
N THR A 359 -37.74 7.99 -8.11
CA THR A 359 -38.32 7.73 -9.43
C THR A 359 -39.77 8.21 -9.53
N LEU A 360 -40.60 7.96 -8.51
CA LEU A 360 -41.98 8.47 -8.47
C LEU A 360 -42.02 10.00 -8.42
N ARG A 361 -41.14 10.62 -7.63
CA ARG A 361 -41.08 12.09 -7.55
C ARG A 361 -40.71 12.69 -8.89
N ASP A 362 -39.70 12.16 -9.55
CA ASP A 362 -39.24 12.65 -10.86
C ASP A 362 -40.32 12.45 -11.93
N LEU A 363 -41.03 11.31 -11.89
CA LEU A 363 -42.16 11.05 -12.79
C LEU A 363 -43.38 11.96 -12.52
N LEU A 364 -43.51 12.47 -11.29
CA LEU A 364 -44.55 13.41 -10.87
C LEU A 364 -44.12 14.89 -11.00
N HIS A 365 -42.83 15.18 -11.07
CA HIS A 365 -42.24 16.52 -11.16
C HIS A 365 -41.42 16.62 -12.45
N ASP A 366 -42.07 16.45 -13.59
CA ASP A 366 -41.48 16.88 -14.85
C ASP A 366 -41.66 18.40 -14.94
N ASP A 367 -40.57 19.16 -14.83
CA ASP A 367 -40.51 20.63 -14.90
C ASP A 367 -40.99 21.20 -16.25
N ASN A 368 -41.44 20.35 -17.18
CA ASN A 368 -42.03 20.71 -18.46
C ASN A 368 -43.57 20.58 -18.52
N GLY A 369 -44.24 20.34 -17.39
CA GLY A 369 -45.69 20.51 -17.27
C GLY A 369 -46.56 19.41 -17.88
N THR A 370 -45.99 18.30 -18.36
CA THR A 370 -46.73 17.14 -18.82
C THR A 370 -46.74 16.05 -17.77
N ASN A 371 -47.71 16.12 -16.84
CA ASN A 371 -48.03 15.01 -15.95
C ASN A 371 -48.47 13.81 -16.81
N ILE A 372 -47.67 12.75 -16.83
CA ILE A 372 -47.94 11.53 -17.62
C ILE A 372 -49.26 10.84 -17.20
N PHE A 373 -49.74 11.15 -15.99
CA PHE A 373 -51.03 10.69 -15.47
C PHE A 373 -52.22 11.63 -15.74
N ALA A 374 -52.02 12.81 -16.33
CA ALA A 374 -53.14 13.71 -16.66
C ALA A 374 -54.09 13.10 -17.70
N ASN A 375 -53.56 12.32 -18.65
CA ASN A 375 -54.37 11.67 -19.69
C ASN A 375 -55.12 10.42 -19.23
N LEU A 376 -54.84 9.89 -18.02
CA LEU A 376 -55.58 8.76 -17.45
C LEU A 376 -56.81 9.19 -16.63
N ALA A 377 -56.94 10.48 -16.34
CA ALA A 377 -58.08 11.03 -15.60
C ALA A 377 -59.24 11.48 -16.50
N ASP A 378 -59.06 11.48 -17.84
CA ASP A 378 -60.01 12.12 -18.78
C ASP A 378 -60.93 11.13 -19.51
N HIS A 379 -61.05 9.89 -19.03
CA HIS A 379 -61.94 8.90 -19.65
C HIS A 379 -62.80 8.15 -18.63
N SER A 380 -63.49 8.89 -17.76
CA SER A 380 -64.63 8.33 -17.01
C SER A 380 -65.62 9.42 -16.60
N ASP A 381 -66.39 9.94 -17.55
CA ASP A 381 -67.61 10.69 -17.26
C ASP A 381 -68.82 10.01 -17.91
N SER A 382 -69.72 9.48 -17.06
CA SER A 382 -71.17 9.63 -17.15
C SER A 382 -71.89 8.57 -16.29
N GLU A 383 -72.18 8.90 -15.03
CA GLU A 383 -73.55 9.05 -14.47
C GLU A 383 -73.62 8.82 -12.94
N SER A 384 -74.39 9.71 -12.30
CA SER A 384 -75.01 9.60 -10.97
C SER A 384 -74.16 9.81 -9.71
N GLY A 385 -74.15 11.08 -9.27
CA GLY A 385 -74.71 11.52 -7.98
C GLY A 385 -74.24 10.86 -6.68
N GLY A 386 -73.58 11.66 -5.83
CA GLY A 386 -73.44 11.40 -4.40
C GLY A 386 -72.05 11.71 -3.88
N GLY A 387 -71.92 12.82 -3.14
CA GLY A 387 -70.62 13.33 -2.70
C GLY A 387 -69.86 12.39 -1.75
N LEU A 388 -68.54 12.42 -1.87
CA LEU A 388 -67.56 12.18 -0.82
C LEU A 388 -66.21 12.74 -1.30
N ARG A 389 -65.61 13.59 -0.48
CA ARG A 389 -64.26 14.11 -0.70
C ARG A 389 -63.29 12.96 -0.45
N ASP A 390 -62.66 12.45 -1.49
CA ASP A 390 -61.45 11.64 -1.37
C ASP A 390 -60.45 12.09 -2.45
N GLY A 391 -59.30 12.58 -1.99
CA GLY A 391 -58.20 13.01 -2.85
C GLY A 391 -57.45 11.80 -3.44
N PRO A 392 -56.63 12.00 -4.48
CA PRO A 392 -55.96 10.91 -5.20
C PRO A 392 -54.79 10.35 -4.37
N GLY A 393 -55.09 9.55 -3.35
CA GLY A 393 -54.12 8.86 -2.50
C GLY A 393 -54.17 7.33 -2.61
N GLY A 394 -55.05 6.78 -3.46
CA GLY A 394 -55.35 5.34 -3.50
C GLY A 394 -54.29 4.49 -4.19
N SER A 395 -53.70 4.95 -5.30
CA SER A 395 -52.76 4.15 -6.09
C SER A 395 -51.37 4.01 -5.42
N CYS A 396 -50.94 5.04 -4.68
CA CYS A 396 -49.60 5.09 -4.06
C CYS A 396 -49.43 4.14 -2.87
N LYS A 397 -50.50 3.81 -2.12
CA LYS A 397 -50.42 2.84 -1.02
C LYS A 397 -50.33 1.39 -1.52
N GLY A 398 -50.81 1.10 -2.73
CA GLY A 398 -50.78 -0.25 -3.29
C GLY A 398 -49.36 -0.74 -3.57
N VAL A 399 -48.57 0.05 -4.29
CA VAL A 399 -47.21 -0.35 -4.72
C VAL A 399 -46.22 -0.41 -3.55
N SER A 400 -46.31 0.53 -2.61
CA SER A 400 -45.47 0.51 -1.40
C SER A 400 -45.81 -0.68 -0.49
N ASN A 401 -47.09 -1.06 -0.40
CA ASN A 401 -47.52 -2.22 0.38
C ASN A 401 -47.19 -3.55 -0.32
N LEU A 402 -47.08 -3.56 -1.66
CA LEU A 402 -46.68 -4.73 -2.46
C LEU A 402 -45.20 -5.12 -2.34
N LEU A 403 -44.35 -4.22 -1.83
CA LEU A 403 -42.94 -4.49 -1.57
C LEU A 403 -42.61 -4.73 -0.09
N THR A 404 -43.64 -4.92 0.75
CA THR A 404 -43.45 -5.37 2.13
C THR A 404 -43.01 -6.84 2.16
N SER A 405 -42.30 -7.26 3.21
CA SER A 405 -41.81 -8.64 3.34
C SER A 405 -42.89 -9.71 3.13
N ARG A 406 -44.14 -9.39 3.53
CA ARG A 406 -45.30 -10.27 3.45
C ARG A 406 -45.85 -10.44 2.03
N SER A 407 -45.83 -9.37 1.23
CA SER A 407 -46.30 -9.39 -0.16
C SER A 407 -45.25 -9.97 -1.12
N VAL A 408 -43.96 -9.79 -0.82
CA VAL A 408 -42.87 -10.46 -1.55
C VAL A 408 -42.96 -11.99 -1.36
N ASP A 409 -43.24 -12.47 -0.16
CA ASP A 409 -43.46 -13.91 0.08
C ASP A 409 -44.69 -14.44 -0.67
N GLU A 410 -45.76 -13.66 -0.78
CA GLU A 410 -46.95 -14.04 -1.56
C GLU A 410 -46.68 -14.07 -3.08
N LEU A 411 -45.88 -13.12 -3.59
CA LEU A 411 -45.43 -13.05 -4.99
C LEU A 411 -44.46 -14.18 -5.35
N LEU A 412 -43.58 -14.58 -4.43
CA LEU A 412 -42.67 -15.71 -4.60
C LEU A 412 -43.40 -17.06 -4.60
N MET A 413 -44.51 -17.18 -3.87
CA MET A 413 -45.33 -18.40 -3.81
C MET A 413 -46.36 -18.52 -4.95
N ARG A 414 -46.72 -17.42 -5.63
CA ARG A 414 -47.71 -17.41 -6.73
C ARG A 414 -47.20 -16.61 -7.94
N PRO A 415 -46.34 -17.22 -8.80
CA PRO A 415 -45.76 -16.54 -9.95
C PRO A 415 -46.80 -16.09 -10.99
N GLU A 416 -47.97 -16.74 -11.07
CA GLU A 416 -49.07 -16.31 -11.97
C GLU A 416 -49.62 -14.89 -11.69
N LYS A 417 -49.42 -14.33 -10.49
CA LYS A 417 -49.86 -12.96 -10.17
C LYS A 417 -48.93 -11.87 -10.70
N LEU A 418 -47.73 -12.22 -11.19
CA LEU A 418 -46.74 -11.26 -11.73
C LEU A 418 -47.04 -10.89 -13.19
N LEU A 419 -47.68 -11.77 -13.96
CA LEU A 419 -47.94 -11.59 -15.39
C LEU A 419 -48.75 -10.31 -15.72
N PRO A 420 -49.87 -10.00 -15.05
CA PRO A 420 -50.62 -8.78 -15.34
C PRO A 420 -49.86 -7.50 -14.97
N LEU A 421 -48.96 -7.59 -14.00
CA LEU A 421 -48.17 -6.46 -13.50
C LEU A 421 -47.02 -6.13 -14.46
N ILE A 422 -46.45 -7.16 -15.08
CA ILE A 422 -45.46 -7.04 -16.16
C ILE A 422 -46.11 -6.39 -17.38
N ASP A 423 -47.31 -6.82 -17.80
CA ASP A 423 -48.02 -6.24 -18.95
C ASP A 423 -48.36 -4.75 -18.75
N ILE A 424 -48.77 -4.35 -17.53
CA ILE A 424 -49.03 -2.93 -17.21
C ILE A 424 -47.74 -2.11 -17.23
N LEU A 425 -46.63 -2.65 -16.73
CA LEU A 425 -45.33 -1.97 -16.73
C LEU A 425 -44.72 -1.89 -18.13
N GLU A 426 -44.90 -2.92 -18.97
CA GLU A 426 -44.49 -2.88 -20.38
C GLU A 426 -45.28 -1.85 -21.18
N GLY A 427 -46.55 -1.59 -20.85
CA GLY A 427 -47.34 -0.54 -21.49
C GLY A 427 -46.97 0.90 -21.10
N LEU A 428 -46.16 1.08 -20.05
CA LEU A 428 -45.73 2.37 -19.50
C LEU A 428 -44.32 2.79 -19.95
N LEU A 429 -43.57 1.86 -20.55
CA LEU A 429 -42.20 2.02 -21.09
C LEU A 429 -42.24 2.15 -22.61
#